data_AF-A0A959FHJ7-F1
#
_entry.id   AF-A0A959FHJ7-F1
#
_cell.length_a   1.000
_cell.length_b   1.000
_cell.length_c   1.000
_cell.angle_alpha   90.00
_cell.angle_beta   90.00
_cell.angle_gamma   90.00
#
_symmetry.space_group_name_H-M   'P 1'
#
loop_
_entity.id
_entity.type
_entity.pdbx_description
1 polymer ?
#
loop_
_entity_poly.entity_id
_entity_poly.type
_entity_poly.pdbx_seq_one_letter_code
_entity_poly.pdbx_strand_id
1 'polypeptide(L)' 'HDSSRGVLLKGDGKGDFTYVTPDQCGIRITGEVRDAWAFQQDGKIFMLVARNNDKSLLYQRQ' A
#
# COMPACT_ATOMS: atom_id res chain seq x y z
N HIS A 1 0.91 -19.85 7.40
CA HIS A 1 0.85 -18.43 7.00
C HIS A 1 -0.23 -17.81 7.87
N ASP A 2 0.16 -17.16 8.95
CA ASP A 2 -0.75 -16.64 9.98
C ASP A 2 -0.39 -15.18 10.24
N SER A 3 -0.91 -14.30 9.39
CA SER A 3 -0.73 -12.86 9.51
C SER A 3 -1.97 -12.18 8.95
N SER A 4 -2.43 -11.15 9.66
CA SER A 4 -3.56 -10.34 9.20
C SER A 4 -3.17 -9.57 7.94
N ARG A 5 -4.14 -9.36 7.04
CA ARG A 5 -3.99 -8.39 5.95
C ARG A 5 -4.26 -7.00 6.51
N GLY A 6 -3.32 -6.08 6.29
CA GLY A 6 -3.53 -4.67 6.59
C GLY A 6 -4.70 -4.11 5.77
N VAL A 7 -5.41 -3.13 6.35
CA VAL A 7 -6.50 -2.41 5.70
C VAL A 7 -6.14 -0.92 5.61
N LEU A 8 -6.63 -0.25 4.56
CA LEU A 8 -6.54 1.20 4.46
C LEU A 8 -7.77 1.83 5.14
N LEU A 9 -7.51 2.66 6.15
CA LEU A 9 -8.52 3.48 6.79
C LEU A 9 -8.31 4.93 6.35
N LYS A 10 -9.27 5.47 5.59
CA LYS A 10 -9.25 6.86 5.17
C LYS A 10 -9.91 7.71 6.24
N GLY A 11 -9.12 8.56 6.89
CA GLY A 11 -9.62 9.56 7.83
C GLY A 11 -10.35 10.69 7.11
N ASP A 12 -11.40 11.24 7.73
CA ASP A 12 -12.13 12.41 7.24
C ASP A 12 -11.59 13.75 7.79
N GLY A 13 -10.59 13.68 8.69
CA GLY A 13 -10.00 14.84 9.37
C GLY A 13 -10.73 15.28 10.64
N LYS A 14 -11.84 14.62 11.01
CA LYS A 14 -12.66 14.92 12.20
C LYS A 14 -12.63 13.82 13.26
N GLY A 15 -11.98 12.70 12.95
CA GLY A 15 -11.82 11.55 13.86
C GLY A 15 -12.51 10.29 13.35
N ASP A 16 -13.26 10.38 12.25
CA ASP A 16 -13.92 9.24 11.64
C ASP A 16 -13.02 8.60 10.58
N PHE A 17 -13.16 7.27 10.44
CA PHE A 17 -12.39 6.47 9.49
C PHE A 17 -13.32 5.60 8.65
N THR A 18 -13.12 5.60 7.33
CA THR A 18 -13.81 4.71 6.41
C THR A 18 -12.84 3.68 5.84
N TYR A 19 -13.23 2.41 5.85
CA TYR A 19 -12.48 1.36 5.17
C TYR A 19 -12.48 1.59 3.66
N VAL A 20 -11.30 1.61 3.06
CA VAL A 20 -11.12 1.67 1.60
C VAL A 20 -10.71 0.29 1.11
N THR A 21 -11.49 -0.24 0.17
CA THR A 21 -11.20 -1.55 -0.42
C THR A 21 -9.92 -1.49 -1.27
N PRO A 22 -9.19 -2.61 -1.42
CA PRO A 22 -8.03 -2.69 -2.31
C PRO A 22 -8.30 -2.23 -3.74
N ASP A 23 -9.50 -2.53 -4.26
CA ASP A 23 -9.93 -2.14 -5.61
C ASP A 23 -10.10 -0.62 -5.73
N GLN A 24 -10.59 0.04 -4.67
CA GLN A 24 -10.74 1.49 -4.64
C GLN A 24 -9.41 2.25 -4.51
N CYS A 25 -8.43 1.69 -3.81
CA CYS A 25 -7.13 2.35 -3.64
C CYS A 25 -6.08 1.94 -4.69
N GLY A 26 -6.36 0.94 -5.53
CA GLY A 26 -5.45 0.46 -6.57
C GLY A 26 -4.22 -0.25 -6.04
N ILE A 27 -4.22 -0.65 -4.77
CA ILE A 27 -3.07 -1.30 -4.10
C ILE A 27 -3.53 -2.65 -3.54
N ARG A 28 -2.91 -3.73 -4.03
CA ARG A 28 -3.17 -5.10 -3.56
C ARG A 28 -1.86 -5.83 -3.34
N ILE A 29 -1.41 -5.85 -2.09
CA ILE A 29 -0.16 -6.50 -1.70
C ILE A 29 -0.48 -7.88 -1.12
N THR A 30 0.20 -8.91 -1.62
CA THR A 30 0.16 -10.27 -1.08
C THR A 30 1.53 -10.67 -0.56
N GLY A 31 1.55 -11.52 0.46
CA GLY A 31 2.78 -11.94 1.14
C GLY A 31 3.16 -11.02 2.30
N GLU A 32 4.36 -11.23 2.83
CA GLU A 32 4.86 -10.57 4.04
C GLU A 32 5.58 -9.28 3.69
N VAL A 33 5.01 -8.13 4.04
CA VAL A 33 5.63 -6.81 3.82
C VAL A 33 6.66 -6.54 4.91
N ARG A 34 7.88 -6.16 4.51
CA ARG A 34 8.95 -5.75 5.44
C ARG A 34 9.13 -4.24 5.50
N ASP A 35 8.93 -3.56 4.37
CA ASP A 35 9.07 -2.11 4.26
C ASP A 35 8.30 -1.58 3.04
N ALA A 36 7.98 -0.29 3.06
CA ALA A 36 7.39 0.42 1.94
C ALA A 36 7.93 1.86 1.87
N TRP A 37 8.36 2.27 0.67
CA TRP A 37 8.88 3.60 0.41
C TRP A 37 8.19 4.23 -0.80
N ALA A 38 7.57 5.39 -0.60
CA ALA A 38 7.07 6.24 -1.67
C ALA A 38 8.09 7.32 -2.07
N PHE A 39 8.30 7.49 -3.37
CA PHE A 39 9.21 8.49 -3.93
C PHE A 39 8.64 9.11 -5.21
N GLN A 40 9.18 10.27 -5.60
CA GLN A 40 8.82 10.94 -6.84
C GLN A 40 9.94 10.80 -7.87
N GLN A 41 9.56 10.52 -9.10
CA GLN A 41 10.47 10.50 -10.24
C GLN A 41 9.72 10.97 -11.49
N ASP A 42 10.29 11.93 -12.23
CA ASP A 42 9.70 12.50 -13.46
C ASP A 42 8.25 12.97 -13.30
N GLY A 43 7.94 13.61 -12.16
CA GLY A 43 6.60 14.11 -11.82
C GLY A 43 5.58 13.01 -11.47
N LYS A 44 5.99 11.74 -11.43
CA LYS A 44 5.17 10.60 -11.04
C LYS A 44 5.51 10.14 -9.64
N ILE A 45 4.50 9.69 -8.89
CA ILE A 45 4.68 9.09 -7.57
C ILE A 45 4.74 7.58 -7.73
N PHE A 46 5.80 7.00 -7.19
CA PHE A 46 6.03 5.57 -7.11
C PHE A 46 6.00 5.11 -5.65
N MET A 47 5.61 3.87 -5.43
CA MET A 47 5.70 3.20 -4.14
C MET A 47 6.35 1.83 -4.32
N LEU A 48 7.53 1.64 -3.72
CA LEU A 48 8.24 0.38 -3.66
C LEU A 48 7.87 -0.36 -2.38
N VAL A 49 7.51 -1.63 -2.48
CA VAL A 49 7.18 -2.49 -1.35
C VAL A 49 8.16 -3.65 -1.30
N ALA A 50 8.94 -3.74 -0.22
CA ALA A 50 9.84 -4.85 0.04
C ALA A 50 9.08 -5.99 0.72
N ARG A 51 9.27 -7.21 0.22
CA ARG A 51 8.61 -8.41 0.72
C ARG A 51 9.61 -9.44 1.21
N ASN A 52 9.27 -10.17 2.27
CA ASN A 52 10.07 -11.29 2.76
C ASN A 52 9.96 -12.46 1.79
N ASN A 53 11.09 -13.09 1.43
CA ASN A 53 11.15 -14.29 0.59
C ASN A 53 10.36 -14.21 -0.74
N ASP A 54 10.11 -13.00 -1.26
CA ASP A 54 9.37 -12.75 -2.50
C ASP A 54 9.90 -11.46 -3.16
N LYS A 55 9.51 -11.21 -4.42
CA LYS A 55 9.94 -10.05 -5.22
C LYS A 55 9.39 -8.74 -4.64
N SER A 56 10.09 -7.64 -4.79
CA SER A 56 9.51 -6.32 -4.50
C SER A 56 8.37 -5.99 -5.48
N LEU A 57 7.44 -5.15 -5.04
CA LEU A 57 6.36 -4.61 -5.88
C LEU A 57 6.59 -3.11 -6.09
N LEU A 58 6.36 -2.63 -7.30
CA LEU A 58 6.39 -1.20 -7.62
C LEU A 58 5.00 -0.77 -8.10
N TYR A 59 4.42 0.18 -7.38
CA TYR A 59 3.17 0.84 -7.77
C TYR A 59 3.47 2.23 -8.31
N GLN A 60 2.71 2.67 -9.30
CA GLN A 60 2.70 4.05 -9.77
C GLN A 60 1.31 4.63 -9.52
N ARG A 61 1.24 5.82 -8.91
CA ARG A 61 -0.03 6.54 -8.80
C ARG A 61 -0.47 6.98 -10.20
N GLN A 62 -1.69 6.59 -10.60
CA GLN A 62 -2.33 7.09 -11.82
C GLN A 62 -2.71 8.55 -11.67
#